data_AF-A0A660TEY0-F1
#
_entry.id   AF-A0A660TEY0-F1
#
_cell.length_a   1.000
_cell.length_b   1.000
_cell.length_c   1.000
_cell.angle_alpha   90.00
_cell.angle_beta   90.00
_cell.angle_gamma   90.00
#
_symmetry.space_group_name_H-M   'P 1'
#
loop_
_entity.id
_entity.type
_entity.pdbx_description
1 polymer ?
#
loop_
_entity_poly.entity_id
_entity_poly.type
_entity_poly.pdbx_seq_one_letter_code
_entity_poly.pdbx_strand_id
1 'polypeptide(L)'
;MEIAELNSGTGPTGRFKTFDLRAADVFSGEDKYIVRQTALEQTNLIKEDGKAFDTMSKRRFLFYKGQKPDKNAKPDMEIYYIGVPDATPEFLKEDQIDKFFKDSLLKLKKPKKSCITCLHCKVP
;
A
#
# COMPACT_ATOMS: atom_id res chain seq x y z
N MET A 1 1.47 -30.31 11.32
CA MET A 1 2.22 -29.05 11.14
C MET A 1 1.26 -27.94 11.55
N GLU A 2 1.25 -27.63 12.85
CA GLU A 2 0.39 -26.59 13.43
C GLU A 2 0.88 -25.23 12.96
N ILE A 3 0.03 -24.51 12.23
CA ILE A 3 0.21 -23.08 12.04
C ILE A 3 -0.37 -22.46 13.30
N ALA A 4 0.50 -22.03 14.22
CA ALA A 4 0.11 -21.26 15.37
C ALA A 4 -0.71 -20.06 14.90
N GLU A 5 -1.95 -20.01 15.37
CA GLU A 5 -2.84 -18.87 15.26
C GLU A 5 -2.08 -17.62 15.70
N LEU A 6 -1.82 -16.72 14.75
CA LEU A 6 -1.49 -15.34 15.07
C LEU A 6 -2.75 -14.74 15.68
N ASN A 7 -2.81 -14.81 17.01
CA ASN A 7 -3.86 -14.26 17.87
C ASN A 7 -4.46 -12.98 17.29
N SER A 8 -5.72 -13.09 16.86
CA SER A 8 -6.85 -12.27 17.31
C SER A 8 -6.49 -10.96 18.03
N GLY A 9 -6.01 -9.99 17.27
CA GLY A 9 -6.28 -8.59 17.56
C GLY A 9 -7.44 -8.19 16.67
N THR A 10 -8.52 -7.66 17.24
CA THR A 10 -9.37 -6.72 16.50
C THR A 10 -8.44 -5.85 15.66
N GLY A 11 -8.50 -5.95 14.33
CA GLY A 11 -7.88 -4.94 13.46
C GLY A 11 -8.23 -3.58 14.05
N PRO A 12 -7.31 -2.59 14.06
CA PRO A 12 -7.47 -1.35 14.83
C PRO A 12 -8.91 -0.94 14.64
N THR A 13 -9.66 -0.76 15.73
CA THR A 13 -11.09 -0.41 15.75
C THR A 13 -11.30 0.77 14.82
N GLY A 14 -11.47 0.42 13.55
CA GLY A 14 -10.85 1.20 12.49
C GLY A 14 -11.77 2.34 12.26
N ARG A 15 -11.24 3.56 12.36
CA ARG A 15 -12.02 4.73 11.95
C ARG A 15 -12.70 4.44 10.62
N PHE A 16 -12.02 3.76 9.70
CA PHE A 16 -12.54 3.32 8.41
C PHE A 16 -12.89 1.83 8.39
N LYS A 17 -13.95 1.48 7.66
CA LYS A 17 -14.51 0.13 7.54
C LYS A 17 -14.47 -0.40 6.12
N THR A 18 -14.52 0.48 5.12
CA THR A 18 -14.44 0.11 3.71
C THR A 18 -13.53 1.04 2.95
N PHE A 19 -13.08 0.58 1.79
CA PHE A 19 -12.30 1.38 0.87
C PHE A 19 -12.67 1.12 -0.61
N ASP A 20 -12.39 2.12 -1.44
CA ASP A 20 -12.31 2.02 -2.88
C ASP A 20 -10.88 2.30 -3.35
N LEU A 21 -10.52 1.77 -4.52
CA LEU A 21 -9.33 2.18 -5.26
C LEU A 21 -9.76 2.67 -6.64
N ARG A 22 -9.45 3.93 -6.94
CA ARG A 22 -9.58 4.49 -8.28
C ARG A 22 -8.20 4.63 -8.90
N ALA A 23 -8.14 4.35 -10.20
CA ALA A 23 -6.96 4.59 -11.02
C ALA A 23 -7.33 5.53 -12.16
N ALA A 24 -6.39 6.37 -12.57
CA ALA A 24 -6.56 7.27 -13.68
C ALA A 24 -5.32 7.26 -14.58
N ASP A 25 -5.55 7.47 -15.87
CA ASP A 25 -4.50 7.71 -16.84
C ASP A 25 -3.87 9.09 -16.57
N VAL A 26 -2.55 9.17 -16.67
CA VAL A 26 -1.82 10.39 -16.33
C VAL A 26 -1.94 11.47 -17.39
N PHE A 27 -2.18 11.08 -18.64
CA PHE A 27 -2.27 11.93 -19.82
C PHE A 27 -3.72 12.23 -20.19
N SER A 28 -4.58 11.22 -20.32
CA SER A 28 -5.98 11.43 -20.73
C SER A 28 -6.88 11.87 -19.59
N GLY A 29 -6.51 11.54 -18.34
CA GLY A 29 -7.33 11.84 -17.17
C GLY A 29 -8.57 10.93 -17.02
N GLU A 30 -8.75 9.96 -17.92
CA GLU A 30 -9.79 8.94 -17.77
C GLU A 30 -9.56 8.15 -16.49
N ASP A 31 -10.61 7.95 -15.70
CA ASP A 31 -10.54 7.22 -14.44
C ASP A 31 -11.50 6.03 -14.38
N LYS A 32 -11.12 5.05 -13.55
CA LYS A 32 -11.91 3.84 -13.33
C LYS A 32 -11.73 3.33 -11.92
N TYR A 33 -12.74 2.59 -11.44
CA TYR A 33 -12.63 1.82 -10.22
C TYR A 33 -11.86 0.53 -10.48
N ILE A 34 -10.85 0.28 -9.67
CA ILE A 34 -10.12 -0.99 -9.60
C ILE A 34 -10.72 -1.86 -8.51
N VAL A 35 -11.04 -1.24 -7.37
CA VAL A 35 -11.69 -1.88 -6.21
C VAL A 35 -12.84 -0.99 -5.77
N ARG A 36 -13.98 -1.60 -5.41
CA ARG A 36 -15.18 -0.88 -4.98
C ARG A 36 -15.81 -1.52 -3.75
N GLN A 37 -16.13 -0.68 -2.77
CA GLN A 37 -16.84 -0.96 -1.51
C GLN A 37 -16.32 -2.21 -0.79
N THR A 38 -15.01 -2.38 -0.79
CA THR A 38 -14.36 -3.55 -0.20
C THR A 38 -14.11 -3.31 1.29
N ALA A 39 -14.32 -4.34 2.10
CA ALA A 39 -14.05 -4.29 3.54
C ALA A 39 -12.55 -4.05 3.79
N LEU A 40 -12.24 -3.12 4.70
CA LEU A 40 -10.88 -2.86 5.13
C LEU A 40 -10.51 -3.87 6.21
N GLU A 41 -9.59 -4.76 5.88
CA GLU A 41 -9.10 -5.81 6.77
C GLU A 41 -7.74 -5.39 7.36
N GLN A 42 -7.18 -6.22 8.23
CA GLN A 42 -5.81 -5.99 8.74
C GLN A 42 -4.77 -5.98 7.61
N THR A 43 -5.02 -6.72 6.55
CA THR A 43 -4.19 -6.74 5.33
C THR A 43 -5.10 -6.93 4.14
N ASN A 44 -5.05 -6.02 3.18
CA ASN A 44 -5.70 -6.15 1.88
C ASN A 44 -4.60 -6.25 0.81
N LEU A 45 -4.70 -7.25 -0.08
CA LEU A 45 -3.80 -7.42 -1.21
C LEU A 45 -4.59 -7.15 -2.50
N ILE A 46 -4.06 -6.25 -3.33
CA ILE A 46 -4.62 -5.92 -4.64
C ILE A 46 -3.62 -6.43 -5.68
N LYS A 47 -4.07 -7.34 -6.55
CA LYS A 47 -3.27 -7.88 -7.64
C LYS A 47 -3.75 -7.26 -8.96
N GLU A 48 -2.83 -6.68 -9.71
CA GLU A 48 -3.09 -6.08 -11.01
C GLU A 48 -2.02 -6.49 -12.02
N ASP A 49 -2.38 -6.42 -13.30
CA ASP A 49 -1.44 -6.58 -14.40
C ASP A 49 -0.53 -5.35 -14.53
N GLY A 50 0.76 -5.56 -14.79
CA GLY A 50 1.75 -4.49 -14.90
C GLY A 50 1.42 -3.45 -15.98
N LYS A 51 0.95 -3.89 -17.17
CA LYS A 51 0.59 -2.97 -18.26
C LYS A 51 -0.62 -2.11 -17.89
N ALA A 52 -1.57 -2.70 -17.16
CA ALA A 52 -2.72 -1.96 -16.64
C ALA A 52 -2.29 -0.90 -15.62
N PHE A 53 -1.28 -1.20 -14.80
CA PHE A 53 -0.71 -0.25 -13.84
C PHE A 53 0.05 0.90 -14.53
N ASP A 54 0.87 0.60 -15.53
CA ASP A 54 1.66 1.60 -16.27
C ASP A 54 0.77 2.65 -16.94
N THR A 55 -0.32 2.19 -17.56
CA THR A 55 -1.30 3.06 -18.21
C THR A 55 -2.05 3.91 -17.19
N MET A 56 -2.43 3.34 -16.06
CA MET A 56 -3.30 3.95 -15.05
C MET A 56 -2.53 4.17 -13.75
N SER A 57 -1.46 4.96 -13.81
CA SER A 57 -0.51 5.09 -12.70
C SER A 57 -0.90 6.15 -11.65
N LYS A 58 -1.88 7.03 -11.91
CA LYS A 58 -2.48 7.88 -10.86
C LYS A 58 -3.45 7.05 -10.03
N ARG A 59 -3.26 7.03 -8.71
CA ARG A 59 -4.02 6.17 -7.80
C ARG A 59 -4.59 6.96 -6.64
N ARG A 60 -5.85 6.62 -6.30
CA ARG A 60 -6.61 7.23 -5.23
C ARG A 60 -7.25 6.15 -4.38
N PHE A 61 -6.78 6.01 -3.15
CA PHE A 61 -7.45 5.22 -2.13
C PHE A 61 -8.47 6.09 -1.42
N LEU A 62 -9.72 5.63 -1.39
CA LEU A 62 -10.84 6.32 -0.77
C LEU A 62 -11.30 5.48 0.43
N PHE A 63 -11.29 6.05 1.62
CA PHE A 63 -11.66 5.33 2.85
C PHE A 63 -12.94 5.88 3.44
N TYR A 64 -13.79 4.98 3.94
CA TYR A 64 -15.10 5.32 4.48
C TYR A 64 -15.29 4.71 5.86
N LYS A 65 -15.89 5.45 6.78
CA LYS A 65 -16.28 4.93 8.12
C LYS A 65 -17.51 4.02 8.06
N GLY A 66 -18.31 4.13 7.00
CA GLY A 66 -19.49 3.28 6.77
C GLY A 66 -19.11 1.89 6.26
N GLN A 67 -19.87 0.86 6.66
CA GLN A 67 -19.70 -0.50 6.12
C GLN A 67 -20.23 -0.64 4.69
N LYS A 68 -21.20 0.20 4.30
CA LYS A 68 -21.76 0.26 2.95
C LYS A 68 -21.97 1.74 2.61
N PRO A 69 -20.89 2.47 2.29
CA PRO A 69 -21.04 3.85 1.86
C PRO A 69 -21.93 3.87 0.62
N ASP A 70 -22.80 4.87 0.48
CA ASP A 70 -23.54 5.10 -0.77
C ASP A 70 -22.54 5.20 -1.94
N LYS A 71 -22.95 4.83 -3.16
CA LYS A 71 -22.12 4.92 -4.37
C LYS A 71 -21.58 6.33 -4.62
N ASN A 72 -22.28 7.33 -4.09
CA ASN A 72 -21.94 8.75 -4.19
C ASN A 72 -21.50 9.36 -2.84
N ALA A 73 -21.26 8.52 -1.82
CA ALA A 73 -20.78 9.01 -0.54
C ALA A 73 -19.40 9.66 -0.71
N LYS A 74 -19.22 10.80 -0.06
CA LYS A 74 -17.90 11.44 0.02
C LYS A 74 -16.98 10.62 0.93
N PRO A 75 -15.74 10.33 0.52
CA PRO A 75 -14.80 9.63 1.38
C PRO A 75 -14.45 10.45 2.63
N ASP A 76 -14.27 9.74 3.74
CA ASP A 76 -13.83 10.33 5.01
C ASP A 76 -12.32 10.63 5.00
N MET A 77 -11.57 9.90 4.17
CA MET A 77 -10.15 10.12 3.91
C MET A 77 -9.81 9.68 2.49
N GLU A 78 -8.89 10.42 1.88
CA GLU A 78 -8.40 10.15 0.54
C GLU A 78 -6.87 10.20 0.54
N ILE A 79 -6.24 9.17 -0.04
CA ILE A 79 -4.79 9.12 -0.24
C ILE A 79 -4.53 9.06 -1.74
N TYR A 80 -3.70 9.99 -2.20
CA TYR A 80 -3.27 10.08 -3.59
C TYR A 80 -1.80 9.66 -3.71
N TYR A 81 -1.49 8.85 -4.72
CA TYR A 81 -0.12 8.60 -5.15
C TYR A 81 -0.05 8.39 -6.66
N ILE A 82 1.14 8.63 -7.21
CA ILE A 82 1.47 8.32 -8.60
C ILE A 82 2.48 7.18 -8.56
N GLY A 83 2.12 6.05 -9.15
CA GLY A 83 3.06 4.95 -9.34
C GLY A 83 4.15 5.36 -10.32
N VAL A 84 5.41 5.23 -9.91
CA VAL A 84 6.54 5.34 -10.82
C VAL A 84 6.99 3.91 -11.14
N PRO A 85 6.75 3.41 -12.36
CA PRO A 85 7.01 2.01 -12.69
C PRO A 85 8.49 1.62 -12.58
N ASP A 86 9.40 2.57 -12.83
CA ASP A 86 10.85 2.35 -12.88
C ASP A 86 11.52 1.89 -11.56
N ALA A 87 10.80 1.97 -10.43
CA ALA A 87 11.33 1.56 -9.12
C ALA A 87 10.64 0.32 -8.53
N THR A 88 9.72 -0.32 -9.25
CA THR A 88 8.93 -1.43 -8.72
C THR A 88 9.69 -2.74 -8.91
N PRO A 89 9.97 -3.51 -7.84
CA PRO A 89 10.61 -4.81 -8.01
C PRO A 89 9.72 -5.76 -8.81
N GLU A 90 10.30 -6.41 -9.82
CA GLU A 90 9.61 -7.46 -10.58
C GLU A 90 9.74 -8.81 -9.87
N PHE A 91 8.63 -9.54 -9.79
CA PHE A 91 8.58 -10.85 -9.13
C PHE A 91 8.05 -11.89 -10.11
N LEU A 92 8.69 -13.06 -10.12
CA LEU A 92 8.27 -14.18 -10.96
C LEU A 92 7.28 -15.10 -10.25
N LYS A 93 7.19 -15.01 -8.92
CA LYS A 93 6.33 -15.85 -8.09
C LYS A 93 5.77 -15.09 -6.89
N GLU A 94 4.60 -15.50 -6.43
CA GLU A 94 3.87 -14.86 -5.33
C GLU A 94 4.61 -14.95 -3.98
N ASP A 95 5.32 -16.06 -3.71
CA ASP A 95 6.12 -16.22 -2.50
C ASP A 95 7.26 -15.19 -2.38
N GLN A 96 7.76 -14.70 -3.52
CA GLN A 96 8.78 -13.65 -3.56
C GLN A 96 8.21 -12.29 -3.12
N ILE A 97 6.95 -12.03 -3.45
CA ILE A 97 6.23 -10.80 -3.06
C ILE A 97 6.05 -10.77 -1.54
N ASP A 98 5.55 -11.87 -0.96
CA ASP A 98 5.35 -11.98 0.49
C ASP A 98 6.66 -11.83 1.26
N LYS A 99 7.72 -12.47 0.77
CA LYS A 99 9.05 -12.35 1.37
C LYS A 99 9.56 -10.92 1.30
N PHE A 100 9.43 -10.25 0.15
CA PHE A 100 9.85 -8.86 0.00
C PHE A 100 9.14 -7.93 0.99
N PHE A 101 7.83 -8.08 1.17
CA PHE A 101 7.08 -7.26 2.12
C PHE A 101 7.49 -7.56 3.58
N LYS A 102 7.64 -8.82 3.95
CA LYS A 102 8.12 -9.21 5.30
C LYS A 102 9.50 -8.60 5.59
N ASP A 103 10.43 -8.74 4.67
CA ASP A 103 11.80 -8.21 4.82
C ASP A 103 11.81 -6.67 4.87
N SER A 104 10.99 -6.00 4.06
CA SER A 104 10.86 -4.55 4.03
C SER A 104 10.26 -4.00 5.33
N LEU A 105 9.22 -4.64 5.87
CA LEU A 105 8.64 -4.29 7.16
C LEU A 105 9.64 -4.48 8.32
N LEU A 106 10.47 -5.52 8.27
CA LEU A 106 11.53 -5.73 9.25
C LEU A 106 12.60 -4.63 9.18
N LYS A 107 12.96 -4.16 7.99
CA LYS A 107 13.90 -3.02 7.82
C LYS A 107 13.34 -1.72 8.40
N LEU A 108 12.04 -1.47 8.28
CA LEU A 108 11.37 -0.30 8.86
C LEU A 108 11.34 -0.34 10.40
N LYS A 109 11.23 -1.53 11.00
CA LYS A 109 11.24 -1.72 12.45
C LYS A 109 12.63 -1.58 13.09
N LYS A 110 13.70 -1.71 12.30
CA LYS A 110 15.06 -1.48 12.80
C LYS A 110 15.30 0.03 12.84
N PRO A 111 15.52 0.66 14.01
CA PRO A 111 15.97 2.04 14.04
C PRO A 111 17.25 2.12 13.22
N LYS A 112 17.29 3.03 12.24
CA LYS A 112 18.56 3.37 11.59
C LYS A 112 19.50 3.80 12.72
N LYS A 113 20.52 3.00 13.02
CA LYS A 113 21.67 3.50 13.77
C LYS A 113 22.25 4.61 12.91
N SER A 114 22.05 5.86 13.31
CA SER A 114 22.83 6.96 12.77
C SER A 114 24.28 6.72 13.20
N CYS A 115 25.09 6.13 12.33
CA CYS A 115 26.54 6.29 12.45
C CYS A 115 26.84 7.74 12.07
N ILE A 116 26.75 8.65 13.04
CA ILE A 116 27.53 9.88 13.01
C ILE A 116 28.91 9.45 13.50
N THR A 117 29.79 9.10 12.57
CA THR A 117 31.22 9.02 12.87
C THR A 117 31.89 10.15 12.11
N CYS A 118 31.89 11.35 12.70
CA CYS A 118 32.86 12.38 12.37
C CYS A 118 34.23 11.92 12.89
N LEU A 119 34.95 11.12 12.10
CA LEU A 119 36.37 10.87 12.32
C LEU A 119 37.15 11.98 11.64
N HIS A 120 37.48 13.01 12.43
CA HIS A 120 38.67 13.85 12.34
C HIS A 120 39.34 13.96 10.95
N CYS A 121 38.92 14.95 10.16
CA CYS A 121 39.81 15.54 9.16
C CYS A 121 40.85 16.39 9.91
N LYS A 122 42.02 15.82 10.22
CA LYS A 122 43.24 16.63 10.38
C LYS A 122 43.80 16.85 8.97
N VAL A 123 43.60 18.06 8.45
CA VAL A 123 44.29 18.54 7.25
C VAL A 123 45.65 19.08 7.72
N PRO A 124 46.79 18.68 7.10
CA PRO A 124 48.09 19.29 7.36
C PRO A 124 48.17 20.74 6.85
#